data_AF-A0A941JM82-F1
#
_entry.id   AF-A0A941JM82-F1
#
_cell.length_a   1.000
_cell.length_b   1.000
_cell.length_c   1.000
_cell.angle_alpha   90.00
_cell.angle_beta   90.00
_cell.angle_gamma   90.00
#
_symmetry.space_group_name_H-M   'P 1'
#
loop_
_entity.id
_entity.type
_entity.pdbx_description
1 polymer ?
#
loop_
_entity_poly.entity_id
_entity_poly.type
_entity_poly.pdbx_seq_one_letter_code
_entity_poly.pdbx_strand_id
1 'polypeptide(L)' 'MIPQAFEQWRHCIVVDCGLALSQAYVSERIAAWRDGGSVETARFRRLYGDEHWRSVLGWFERAARELGHDVAGP' A
#
# COMPACT_ATOMS: atom_id res chain seq x y z
N MET A 1 -3.47 12.68 -9.06
CA MET A 1 -2.03 12.51 -9.32
C MET A 1 -1.68 11.05 -9.04
N ILE A 2 -0.95 10.35 -9.92
CA ILE A 2 -0.50 8.97 -9.65
C ILE A 2 0.84 9.07 -8.91
N PRO A 3 0.98 8.49 -7.72
CA PRO A 3 2.23 8.56 -6.97
C PRO A 3 3.33 7.79 -7.70
N GLN A 4 4.52 8.36 -7.78
CA GLN A 4 5.69 7.70 -8.40
C GLN A 4 6.75 7.29 -7.36
N ALA A 5 6.56 7.70 -6.11
CA ALA A 5 7.47 7.43 -5.00
C ALA A 5 6.68 7.07 -3.73
N PHE A 6 7.34 6.37 -2.80
CA PHE A 6 6.77 5.94 -1.54
C PHE A 6 6.22 7.11 -0.72
N GLU A 7 6.94 8.24 -0.69
CA GLU A 7 6.58 9.42 0.10
C GLU A 7 5.32 10.09 -0.46
N GLN A 8 5.18 10.15 -1.79
CA GLN A 8 3.98 10.67 -2.46
C GLN A 8 2.78 9.76 -2.21
N TRP A 9 2.98 8.44 -2.28
CA TRP A 9 1.94 7.47 -1.98
C TRP A 9 1.49 7.54 -0.52
N ARG A 10 2.44 7.64 0.42
CA ARG A 10 2.16 7.77 1.86
C ARG A 10 1.41 9.06 2.15
N HIS A 11 1.82 10.18 1.55
CA HIS A 11 1.12 11.45 1.67
C HIS A 11 -0.31 11.36 1.13
N CYS A 12 -0.50 10.74 -0.03
CA CYS A 12 -1.83 10.58 -0.62
C CYS A 12 -2.77 9.78 0.30
N ILE A 13 -2.29 8.69 0.91
CA ILE A 13 -3.11 7.89 1.82
C ILE A 13 -3.39 8.65 3.13
N VAL A 14 -2.37 9.21 3.76
CA VAL A 14 -2.48 9.75 5.13
C VAL A 14 -3.06 11.17 5.15
N VAL A 15 -2.68 12.00 4.18
CA VAL A 15 -3.04 13.42 4.14
C VAL A 15 -4.23 13.63 3.21
N ASP A 16 -4.11 13.24 1.93
CA ASP A 16 -5.19 13.50 0.96
C ASP A 16 -6.42 12.63 1.22
N CYS A 17 -6.24 11.35 1.57
CA CYS A 17 -7.32 10.43 1.88
C CYS A 17 -7.68 10.38 3.38
N GLY A 18 -6.84 10.93 4.27
CA GLY A 18 -7.07 10.92 5.72
C GLY A 18 -7.03 9.53 6.37
N LEU A 19 -6.41 8.53 5.70
CA LEU A 19 -6.35 7.16 6.17
C LEU A 19 -5.08 6.89 6.98
N ALA A 20 -5.23 6.33 8.17
CA ALA A 20 -4.09 5.89 8.97
C ALA A 20 -3.50 4.59 8.42
N LEU A 21 -2.19 4.55 8.16
CA LEU A 21 -1.45 3.33 7.85
C LEU A 21 -1.24 2.52 9.14
N SER A 22 -2.31 1.91 9.66
CA SER A 22 -2.22 0.99 10.80
C SER A 22 -1.72 -0.38 10.35
N GLN A 23 -1.15 -1.16 11.28
CA GLN A 23 -0.65 -2.50 10.97
C GLN A 23 -1.77 -3.41 10.43
N ALA A 24 -2.98 -3.30 10.99
CA ALA A 24 -4.15 -4.05 10.51
C ALA A 24 -4.54 -3.64 9.08
N TYR A 25 -4.67 -2.33 8.82
CA TYR A 25 -5.01 -1.82 7.49
C TYR A 25 -3.98 -2.24 6.43
N VAL A 26 -2.69 -2.06 6.72
CA VAL A 26 -1.62 -2.43 5.81
C VAL A 26 -1.63 -3.94 5.52
N SER A 27 -1.79 -4.77 6.55
CA SER A 27 -1.82 -6.24 6.39
C SER A 27 -3.00 -6.70 5.53
N GLU A 28 -4.19 -6.14 5.77
CA GLU A 28 -5.39 -6.43 4.98
C GLU A 28 -5.21 -6.03 3.52
N ARG A 29 -4.67 -4.83 3.26
CA ARG A 29 -4.40 -4.36 1.89
C ARG A 29 -3.39 -5.26 1.19
N ILE A 30 -2.29 -5.66 1.84
CA ILE A 30 -1.30 -6.58 1.24
C ILE A 30 -1.96 -7.90 0.85
N ALA A 31 -2.81 -8.47 1.71
CA ALA A 31 -3.52 -9.70 1.42
C ALA A 31 -4.43 -9.55 0.19
N ALA A 32 -5.22 -8.46 0.13
CA ALA A 32 -6.10 -8.17 -1.00
C ALA A 32 -5.34 -7.95 -2.32
N TRP A 33 -4.18 -7.29 -2.27
CA TRP A 33 -3.34 -7.07 -3.46
C TRP A 33 -2.66 -8.34 -3.96
N ARG A 34 -2.35 -9.29 -3.07
CA ARG A 34 -1.77 -10.60 -3.41
C ARG A 34 -2.81 -11.61 -3.87
N ASP A 35 -4.08 -11.39 -3.54
CA ASP A 35 -5.18 -12.20 -4.05
C ASP A 35 -5.41 -11.92 -5.54
N GLY A 36 -4.95 -12.86 -6.38
CA GLY A 36 -5.14 -12.82 -7.83
C GLY A 36 -6.60 -12.93 -8.28
N GLY A 37 -7.52 -13.31 -7.39
CA GLY A 37 -8.96 -13.34 -7.63
C GLY A 37 -9.68 -12.03 -7.30
N SER A 38 -9.01 -11.05 -6.69
CA SER A 38 -9.63 -9.79 -6.28
C SER A 38 -10.01 -8.95 -7.49
N VAL A 39 -11.31 -8.67 -7.63
CA VAL A 39 -11.87 -7.80 -8.67
C VAL A 39 -11.29 -6.38 -8.55
N GLU A 40 -11.01 -5.91 -7.33
CA GLU A 40 -10.36 -4.62 -7.10
C GLU A 40 -8.92 -4.62 -7.63
N THR A 41 -8.14 -5.67 -7.33
CA THR A 41 -6.77 -5.82 -7.82
C THR A 41 -6.73 -5.90 -9.34
N ALA A 42 -7.61 -6.68 -9.96
CA ALA A 42 -7.71 -6.78 -11.41
C ALA A 42 -8.08 -5.43 -12.06
N ARG A 43 -9.05 -4.70 -11.48
CA ARG A 43 -9.44 -3.37 -11.95
C ARG A 43 -8.29 -2.37 -11.84
N PHE A 44 -7.58 -2.37 -10.72
CA PHE A 44 -6.45 -1.47 -10.51
C PHE A 44 -5.32 -1.74 -11.51
N ARG A 45 -4.94 -3.01 -11.70
CA ARG A 45 -3.93 -3.42 -12.68
C ARG A 45 -4.31 -3.02 -14.10
N ARG A 46 -5.59 -3.09 -14.45
CA ARG A 46 -6.10 -2.64 -15.77
C ARG A 46 -6.01 -1.11 -15.95
N LEU A 47 -6.23 -0.34 -14.88
CA LEU A 47 -6.24 1.12 -14.95
C LEU A 47 -4.83 1.74 -14.88
N TYR A 48 -3.96 1.18 -14.03
CA TYR A 48 -2.66 1.75 -13.71
C TYR A 48 -1.47 0.93 -14.19
N GLY A 49 -1.71 -0.30 -14.64
CA GLY A 49 -0.67 -1.22 -15.08
C GLY A 49 -0.06 -2.05 -13.95
N ASP A 50 0.56 -3.16 -14.34
CA ASP A 50 1.18 -4.12 -13.44
C ASP A 50 2.41 -3.54 -12.72
N GLU A 51 3.15 -2.65 -13.39
CA GLU A 51 4.30 -1.97 -12.79
C GLU A 51 3.89 -1.12 -11.59
N HIS A 52 2.82 -0.31 -11.75
CA HIS A 52 2.33 0.53 -10.67
C HIS A 52 1.73 -0.31 -9.53
N TRP A 53 1.01 -1.39 -9.85
CA TRP A 53 0.54 -2.35 -8.85
C TRP A 53 1.68 -2.94 -8.01
N ARG A 54 2.80 -3.34 -8.65
CA ARG A 54 3.98 -3.85 -7.94
C ARG A 54 4.61 -2.80 -7.03
N SER A 55 4.71 -1.55 -7.50
CA SER A 55 5.20 -0.43 -6.69
C SER A 55 4.32 -0.19 -5.46
N VAL A 56 2.99 -0.16 -5.64
CA VAL A 56 2.03 0.01 -4.53
C VAL A 56 2.12 -1.13 -3.53
N LEU A 57 2.20 -2.38 -4.00
CA LEU A 57 2.38 -3.54 -3.11
C LEU A 57 3.70 -3.42 -2.31
N GLY A 58 4.81 -3.06 -2.97
CA GLY A 58 6.10 -2.84 -2.32
C GLY A 58 6.07 -1.70 -1.30
N TRP A 59 5.29 -0.64 -1.55
CA TRP A 59 5.09 0.45 -0.59
C TRP A 59 4.29 0.02 0.63
N PHE A 60 3.23 -0.77 0.46
CA PHE A 60 2.52 -1.37 1.59
C PHE A 60 3.44 -2.31 2.40
N GLU A 61 4.25 -3.13 1.75
CA GLU A 61 5.22 -4.01 2.42
C GLU A 61 6.28 -3.21 3.19
N ARG A 62 6.78 -2.11 2.62
CA ARG A 62 7.69 -1.20 3.31
C ARG A 62 7.02 -0.58 4.53
N ALA A 63 5.79 -0.07 4.40
CA ALA A 63 5.04 0.49 5.51
C ALA A 63 4.82 -0.55 6.63
N ALA A 64 4.52 -1.81 6.29
CA ALA A 64 4.38 -2.89 7.26
C ALA A 64 5.67 -3.12 8.08
N ARG A 65 6.83 -3.05 7.42
CA ARG A 65 8.14 -3.17 8.08
C ARG A 65 8.41 -1.98 8.99
N GLU A 66 8.18 -0.76 8.51
CA GLU A 66 8.34 0.46 9.32
C GLU A 66 7.47 0.39 10.59
N LEU A 67 6.21 -0.02 10.47
CA LEU A 67 5.29 -0.21 11.60
C LEU A 67 5.72 -1.35 12.55
N GLY A 68 6.29 -2.42 12.02
CA GLY A 68 6.81 -3.53 12.84
C GLY A 68 8.12 -3.19 13.57
N HIS A 69 8.93 -2.29 13.01
CA HIS A 69 10.12 -1.75 13.66
C HIS A 69 9.78 -0.74 14.77
N ASP A 70 8.68 0.01 14.62
CA ASP A 70 8.19 0.95 15.65
C ASP A 70 7.70 0.25 16.94
N VAL A 71 7.37 -1.04 16.87
CA VAL A 71 6.99 -1.86 18.05
C VAL A 71 8.21 -2.43 18.79
N ALA A 72 9.40 -2.34 18.20
CA ALA A 72 10.66 -2.77 18.82
C ALA A 72 11.55 -1.56 19.14
N GLY A 73 11.06 -0.67 20.01
CA GLY A 73 11.93 0.26 20.74
C GLY A 73 12.54 -0.44 21.98
N PRO A 74 13.78 -0.10 22.37
CA PRO A 74 14.48 -0.70 23.53
C PRO A 74 13.78 -0.45 24.87
#